data_AF-A0A2N6AM36-F1
#
_entry.id   AF-A0A2N6AM36-F1
#
_cell.length_a   1.000
_cell.length_b   1.000
_cell.length_c   1.000
_cell.angle_alpha   90.00
_cell.angle_beta   90.00
_cell.angle_gamma   90.00
#
_symmetry.space_group_name_H-M   'P 1'
#
loop_
_entity.id
_entity.type
_entity.pdbx_description
1 polymer ?
#
loop_
_entity_poly.entity_id
_entity_poly.type
_entity_poly.pdbx_seq_one_letter_code
_entity_poly.pdbx_strand_id
1 'polypeptide(L)'
;MTYNNTHMKQHRSPASIHGVTEEVLIERDETLEPLLVRYKDWITTNGIEDLRSDDEYTRDALTLGILWRCYGQRVLGMPAFNAFVYSGFRHLRQKFTSDHSADAGSGGKLARQLLHLKSRKNKCSGLTSPCETMALLFWLKAINVYDDEVKRMTPLCTFLNKIDPLESEWHLARLSAFTARVLMICEKKLPMDELASAAGEIEREKRRTSWLSALAGSPVVEEQYLRVLELELLRRAKEEKGEAKDEHIGGYSFEIAPA
;
A
#
# COMPACT_ATOMS: atom_id res chain seq x y z
N MET A 1 9.49 -41.74 37.85
CA MET A 1 9.12 -41.76 36.42
C MET A 1 8.96 -40.32 35.97
N THR A 2 10.04 -39.73 35.44
CA THR A 2 10.08 -38.37 34.91
C THR A 2 9.79 -38.45 33.42
N TYR A 3 8.61 -37.99 33.00
CA TYR A 3 8.28 -37.85 31.59
C TYR A 3 9.07 -36.66 31.03
N ASN A 4 10.11 -36.95 30.25
CA ASN A 4 10.76 -35.96 29.40
C ASN A 4 9.75 -35.54 28.33
N ASN A 5 9.09 -34.42 28.58
CA ASN A 5 8.23 -33.75 27.61
C ASN A 5 9.14 -33.02 26.62
N THR A 6 9.78 -33.79 25.75
CA THR A 6 10.56 -33.27 24.62
C THR A 6 9.56 -32.65 23.66
N HIS A 7 9.25 -31.37 23.89
CA HIS A 7 8.57 -30.54 22.92
C HIS A 7 9.34 -30.64 21.61
N MET A 8 8.84 -31.45 20.68
CA MET A 8 9.12 -31.32 19.26
C MET A 8 8.70 -29.91 18.89
N LYS A 9 9.64 -28.96 18.95
CA LYS A 9 9.56 -27.75 18.16
C LYS A 9 9.60 -28.24 16.71
N GLN A 10 8.43 -28.45 16.11
CA GLN A 10 8.33 -28.47 14.67
C GLN A 10 8.99 -27.19 14.20
N HIS A 11 10.21 -27.31 13.68
CA HIS A 11 10.84 -26.26 12.90
C HIS A 11 9.93 -26.07 11.69
N ARG A 12 8.91 -25.22 11.84
CA ARG A 12 8.19 -24.67 10.70
C ARG A 12 9.28 -23.99 9.89
N SER A 13 9.52 -24.50 8.69
CA SER A 13 10.30 -23.78 7.69
C SER A 13 9.75 -22.35 7.66
N PRO A 14 10.61 -21.31 7.72
CA PRO A 14 10.15 -19.93 7.64
C PRO A 14 9.23 -19.80 6.42
N ALA A 15 8.06 -19.22 6.61
CA ALA A 15 7.11 -19.10 5.52
C ALA A 15 7.73 -18.13 4.50
N SER A 16 8.03 -18.62 3.30
CA SER A 16 8.58 -17.78 2.25
C SER A 16 7.61 -16.66 1.90
N ILE A 17 8.12 -15.49 1.55
CA ILE A 17 7.33 -14.35 1.04
C ILE A 17 6.41 -14.80 -0.10
N HIS A 18 6.91 -15.69 -0.95
CA HIS A 18 6.15 -16.33 -2.01
C HIS A 18 4.92 -17.10 -1.47
N GLY A 19 5.10 -17.99 -0.49
CA GLY A 19 3.99 -18.74 0.11
C GLY A 19 2.98 -17.86 0.83
N VAL A 20 3.43 -16.79 1.47
CA VAL A 20 2.52 -15.77 2.05
C VAL A 20 1.72 -15.06 0.96
N THR A 21 2.35 -14.74 -0.16
CA THR A 21 1.67 -14.08 -1.28
C THR A 21 0.65 -14.99 -1.94
N GLU A 22 0.92 -16.28 -2.09
CA GLU A 22 -0.09 -17.27 -2.55
C GLU A 22 -1.34 -17.24 -1.68
N GLU A 23 -1.18 -17.21 -0.35
CA GLU A 23 -2.33 -17.14 0.56
C GLU A 23 -3.09 -15.81 0.45
N VAL A 24 -2.38 -14.71 0.20
CA VAL A 24 -3.01 -13.41 -0.08
C VAL A 24 -3.83 -13.48 -1.37
N LEU A 25 -3.35 -14.16 -2.40
CA LEU A 25 -4.08 -14.32 -3.67
C LEU A 25 -5.32 -15.22 -3.50
N ILE A 26 -5.22 -16.30 -2.73
CA ILE A 26 -6.39 -17.13 -2.38
C ILE A 26 -7.44 -16.29 -1.64
N GLU A 27 -7.01 -15.50 -0.64
CA GLU A 27 -7.90 -14.62 0.11
C GLU A 27 -8.53 -13.53 -0.79
N ARG A 28 -7.77 -13.05 -1.78
CA ARG A 28 -8.25 -12.09 -2.79
C ARG A 28 -9.38 -12.70 -3.62
N ASP A 29 -9.26 -13.94 -4.06
CA ASP A 29 -10.29 -14.58 -4.88
C ASP A 29 -11.59 -14.76 -4.09
N GLU A 30 -11.49 -15.09 -2.80
CA GLU A 30 -12.66 -15.25 -1.92
C GLU A 30 -13.36 -13.91 -1.60
N THR A 31 -12.57 -12.84 -1.39
CA THR A 31 -13.09 -11.59 -0.81
C THR A 31 -13.10 -10.41 -1.76
N LEU A 32 -12.17 -10.26 -2.67
CA LEU A 32 -12.08 -9.10 -3.56
C LEU A 32 -12.55 -9.35 -4.98
N GLU A 33 -12.67 -10.61 -5.43
CA GLU A 33 -13.01 -10.91 -6.83
C GLU A 33 -14.24 -10.15 -7.36
N PRO A 34 -15.38 -10.04 -6.64
CA PRO A 34 -16.52 -9.26 -7.13
C PRO A 34 -16.21 -7.77 -7.34
N LEU A 35 -15.33 -7.18 -6.52
CA LEU A 35 -14.87 -5.80 -6.70
C LEU A 35 -13.99 -5.69 -7.95
N LEU A 36 -13.02 -6.59 -8.09
CA LEU A 36 -12.04 -6.51 -9.17
C LEU A 36 -12.67 -6.73 -10.54
N VAL A 37 -13.63 -7.66 -10.66
CA VAL A 37 -14.38 -7.87 -11.90
C VAL A 37 -15.14 -6.59 -12.30
N ARG A 38 -15.93 -6.03 -11.38
CA ARG A 38 -16.70 -4.80 -11.63
C ARG A 38 -15.81 -3.61 -11.99
N TYR A 39 -14.65 -3.51 -11.34
CA TYR A 39 -13.69 -2.45 -11.59
C TYR A 39 -13.02 -2.60 -12.97
N LYS A 40 -12.59 -3.81 -13.36
CA LYS A 40 -12.02 -4.09 -14.69
C LYS A 40 -13.03 -3.84 -15.82
N ASP A 41 -14.29 -4.22 -15.61
CA ASP A 41 -15.39 -3.92 -16.54
C ASP A 41 -15.57 -2.40 -16.73
N TRP A 42 -15.51 -1.65 -15.63
CA TRP A 42 -15.61 -0.20 -15.66
C TRP A 42 -14.42 0.46 -16.39
N ILE A 43 -13.19 0.00 -16.14
CA ILE A 43 -11.99 0.47 -16.86
C ILE A 43 -12.17 0.26 -18.37
N THR A 44 -12.55 -0.95 -18.76
CA THR A 44 -12.74 -1.34 -20.17
C THR A 44 -13.83 -0.51 -20.85
N THR A 45 -14.98 -0.37 -20.17
CA THR A 45 -16.14 0.35 -20.71
C THR A 45 -15.87 1.83 -20.90
N ASN A 46 -15.07 2.44 -20.01
CA ASN A 46 -14.82 3.89 -20.03
C ASN A 46 -13.48 4.26 -20.67
N GLY A 47 -12.67 3.29 -21.12
CA GLY A 47 -11.36 3.53 -21.74
C GLY A 47 -10.40 4.29 -20.82
N ILE A 48 -10.42 3.98 -19.53
CA ILE A 48 -9.64 4.72 -18.51
C ILE A 48 -8.14 4.44 -18.64
N GLU A 49 -7.80 3.17 -18.82
CA GLU A 49 -6.44 2.65 -19.01
C GLU A 49 -6.50 1.30 -19.72
N ASP A 50 -5.36 0.84 -20.24
CA ASP A 50 -5.22 -0.54 -20.70
C ASP A 50 -5.37 -1.52 -19.53
N LEU A 51 -5.96 -2.69 -19.79
CA LEU A 51 -6.11 -3.71 -18.75
C LEU A 51 -4.75 -4.21 -18.26
N ARG A 52 -4.55 -4.13 -16.96
CA ARG A 52 -3.37 -4.62 -16.25
C ARG A 52 -3.58 -6.06 -15.76
N SER A 53 -2.54 -6.69 -15.20
CA SER A 53 -2.70 -8.02 -14.60
C SER A 53 -3.51 -7.97 -13.30
N ASP A 54 -4.09 -9.11 -12.93
CA ASP A 54 -4.87 -9.24 -11.70
C ASP A 54 -4.04 -8.94 -10.44
N ASP A 55 -2.75 -9.28 -10.47
CA ASP A 55 -1.80 -8.97 -9.39
C ASP A 55 -1.60 -7.45 -9.23
N GLU A 56 -1.56 -6.69 -10.32
CA GLU A 56 -1.46 -5.23 -10.25
C GLU A 56 -2.72 -4.58 -9.66
N TYR A 57 -3.91 -5.09 -9.99
CA TYR A 57 -5.17 -4.62 -9.40
C TYR A 57 -5.31 -5.01 -7.94
N THR A 58 -4.90 -6.23 -7.59
CA THR A 58 -4.84 -6.72 -6.20
C THR A 58 -3.91 -5.84 -5.36
N ARG A 59 -2.74 -5.50 -5.90
CA ARG A 59 -1.79 -4.58 -5.27
C ARG A 59 -2.42 -3.24 -4.99
N ASP A 60 -3.10 -2.62 -5.95
CA ASP A 60 -3.70 -1.30 -5.77
C ASP A 60 -4.82 -1.30 -4.71
N ALA A 61 -5.64 -2.36 -4.69
CA ALA A 61 -6.65 -2.56 -3.66
C ALA A 61 -6.01 -2.72 -2.27
N LEU A 62 -5.02 -3.62 -2.14
CA LEU A 62 -4.31 -3.84 -0.88
C LEU A 62 -3.62 -2.56 -0.37
N THR A 63 -2.99 -1.81 -1.27
CA THR A 63 -2.35 -0.52 -0.99
C THR A 63 -3.37 0.45 -0.39
N LEU A 64 -4.53 0.60 -1.04
CA LEU A 64 -5.60 1.48 -0.56
C LEU A 64 -6.06 1.08 0.85
N GLY A 65 -6.31 -0.21 1.06
CA GLY A 65 -6.77 -0.75 2.34
C GLY A 65 -5.75 -0.54 3.47
N ILE A 66 -4.47 -0.86 3.24
CA ILE A 66 -3.42 -0.68 4.25
C ILE A 66 -3.21 0.80 4.57
N LEU A 67 -3.11 1.66 3.55
CA LEU A 67 -2.94 3.10 3.77
C LEU A 67 -4.13 3.71 4.51
N TRP A 68 -5.36 3.25 4.25
CA TRP A 68 -6.52 3.67 5.03
C TRP A 68 -6.41 3.28 6.51
N ARG A 69 -5.94 2.07 6.82
CA ARG A 69 -5.76 1.64 8.22
C ARG A 69 -4.68 2.45 8.94
N CYS A 70 -3.58 2.75 8.26
CA CYS A 70 -2.46 3.52 8.80
C CYS A 70 -2.81 5.01 8.99
N TYR A 71 -3.52 5.59 8.01
CA TYR A 71 -3.66 7.05 7.90
C TYR A 71 -5.10 7.56 8.00
N GLY A 72 -6.11 6.71 7.91
CA GLY A 72 -7.53 7.10 7.88
C GLY A 72 -7.93 7.97 9.07
N GLN A 73 -7.46 7.67 10.29
CA GLN A 73 -7.73 8.54 11.45
C GLN A 73 -7.11 9.93 11.33
N ARG A 74 -5.95 10.06 10.68
CA ARG A 74 -5.32 11.37 10.42
C ARG A 74 -6.11 12.14 9.37
N VAL A 75 -6.59 11.45 8.34
CA VAL A 75 -7.45 12.01 7.30
C VAL A 75 -8.75 12.53 7.91
N LEU A 76 -9.43 11.73 8.72
CA LEU A 76 -10.68 12.10 9.40
C LEU A 76 -10.51 13.23 10.42
N GLY A 77 -9.33 13.32 11.05
CA GLY A 77 -9.00 14.41 11.97
C GLY A 77 -8.69 15.74 11.27
N MET A 78 -8.52 15.75 9.95
CA MET A 78 -8.20 16.95 9.18
C MET A 78 -9.49 17.62 8.68
N PRO A 79 -9.69 18.93 8.92
CA PRO A 79 -10.80 19.67 8.32
C PRO A 79 -10.76 19.55 6.79
N ALA A 80 -11.89 19.22 6.15
CA ALA A 80 -11.96 19.00 4.70
C ALA A 80 -11.43 20.19 3.87
N PHE A 81 -11.68 21.41 4.35
CA PHE A 81 -11.14 22.64 3.75
C PHE A 81 -9.61 22.63 3.68
N ASN A 82 -8.93 22.13 4.72
CA ASN A 82 -7.48 22.09 4.75
C ASN A 82 -6.94 21.09 3.72
N ALA A 83 -7.56 19.92 3.58
CA ALA A 83 -7.19 18.93 2.56
C ALA A 83 -7.21 19.53 1.14
N PHE A 84 -8.28 20.25 0.84
CA PHE A 84 -8.49 20.89 -0.45
C PHE A 84 -7.49 22.03 -0.68
N VAL A 85 -7.28 22.89 0.33
CA VAL A 85 -6.32 23.99 0.24
C VAL A 85 -4.91 23.47 0.02
N TYR A 86 -4.50 22.39 0.71
CA TYR A 86 -3.17 21.80 0.53
C TYR A 86 -2.98 21.17 -0.84
N SER A 87 -3.99 20.48 -1.38
CA SER A 87 -3.91 19.93 -2.74
C SER A 87 -3.87 21.03 -3.80
N GLY A 88 -4.60 22.14 -3.60
CA GLY A 88 -4.59 23.31 -4.46
C GLY A 88 -3.25 24.07 -4.46
N PHE A 89 -2.65 24.29 -3.29
CA PHE A 89 -1.33 24.95 -3.18
C PHE A 89 -0.24 24.21 -3.93
N ARG A 90 -0.34 22.88 -4.07
CA ARG A 90 0.59 22.09 -4.88
C ARG A 90 0.48 22.41 -6.37
N HIS A 91 -0.74 22.53 -6.91
CA HIS A 91 -0.94 22.87 -8.33
C HIS A 91 -0.42 24.27 -8.64
N LEU A 92 -0.63 25.21 -7.71
CA LEU A 92 -0.02 26.54 -7.80
C LEU A 92 1.52 26.43 -7.78
N ARG A 93 2.09 25.68 -6.84
CA ARG A 93 3.55 25.52 -6.75
C ARG A 93 4.15 24.91 -8.02
N GLN A 94 3.64 23.78 -8.50
CA GLN A 94 4.13 23.14 -9.74
C GLN A 94 4.04 24.07 -10.96
N LYS A 95 3.02 24.93 -11.01
CA LYS A 95 2.84 25.90 -12.09
C LYS A 95 3.79 27.10 -11.98
N PHE A 96 4.17 27.51 -10.77
CA PHE A 96 5.05 28.68 -10.55
C PHE A 96 6.53 28.34 -10.36
N THR A 97 6.86 27.09 -10.01
CA THR A 97 8.25 26.61 -9.92
C THR A 97 8.59 25.79 -11.16
N SER A 98 8.67 26.46 -12.32
CA SER A 98 9.19 25.85 -13.55
C SER A 98 10.71 25.65 -13.52
N ASP A 99 11.38 26.03 -12.42
CA ASP A 99 12.82 25.92 -12.24
C ASP A 99 13.14 24.71 -11.34
N HIS A 100 13.59 23.61 -11.97
CA HIS A 100 13.76 22.28 -11.38
C HIS A 100 14.86 22.14 -10.31
N SER A 101 15.51 23.24 -9.89
CA SER A 101 16.70 23.16 -9.04
C SER A 101 16.53 23.75 -7.63
N ALA A 102 15.49 24.54 -7.39
CA ALA A 102 15.33 25.23 -6.12
C ALA A 102 14.16 24.67 -5.31
N ASP A 103 14.52 24.16 -4.13
CA ASP A 103 13.69 24.14 -2.94
C ASP A 103 12.84 22.89 -2.66
N ALA A 104 13.55 21.77 -2.48
CA ALA A 104 13.08 20.65 -1.65
C ALA A 104 12.76 21.07 -0.19
N GLY A 105 13.36 22.14 0.34
CA GLY A 105 13.33 22.48 1.77
C GLY A 105 11.98 22.96 2.34
N SER A 106 11.17 23.68 1.56
CA SER A 106 9.96 24.34 2.10
C SER A 106 8.71 23.46 2.13
N GLY A 107 8.60 22.43 1.27
CA GLY A 107 7.52 21.44 1.35
C GLY A 107 7.57 20.63 2.65
N GLY A 108 8.79 20.39 3.16
CA GLY A 108 9.02 19.60 4.36
C GLY A 108 8.49 20.22 5.67
N LYS A 109 8.26 21.54 5.73
CA LYS A 109 7.70 22.19 6.95
C LYS A 109 6.20 21.97 7.09
N LEU A 110 5.45 22.12 5.99
CA LEU A 110 4.02 21.87 5.96
C LEU A 110 3.71 20.37 6.06
N ALA A 111 4.46 19.54 5.34
CA ALA A 111 4.39 18.09 5.51
C ALA A 111 4.67 17.69 6.96
N ARG A 112 5.68 18.30 7.62
CA ARG A 112 5.92 18.09 9.07
C ARG A 112 4.74 18.50 9.92
N GLN A 113 4.09 19.64 9.68
CA GLN A 113 2.90 20.03 10.46
C GLN A 113 1.74 19.06 10.27
N LEU A 114 1.51 18.59 9.04
CA LEU A 114 0.49 17.59 8.73
C LEU A 114 0.80 16.21 9.34
N LEU A 115 2.07 15.81 9.35
CA LEU A 115 2.54 14.56 9.95
C LEU A 115 2.57 14.65 11.50
N HIS A 116 2.78 15.84 12.06
CA HIS A 116 2.76 16.10 13.51
C HIS A 116 1.36 16.34 14.10
N LEU A 117 0.30 16.34 13.30
CA LEU A 117 -1.06 16.26 13.84
C LEU A 117 -1.11 15.02 14.75
N LYS A 118 -1.14 15.27 16.06
CA LYS A 118 -0.97 14.26 17.11
C LYS A 118 -1.79 13.04 16.74
N SER A 119 -1.10 11.99 16.28
CA SER A 119 -1.73 10.72 15.97
C SER A 119 -2.41 10.26 17.25
N ARG A 120 -3.74 10.38 17.31
CA ARG A 120 -4.49 9.60 18.30
C ARG A 120 -4.08 8.16 18.02
N LYS A 121 -3.58 7.44 19.02
CA LYS A 121 -3.05 6.07 18.87
C LYS A 121 -4.09 5.04 18.41
N ASN A 122 -5.29 5.47 18.06
CA ASN A 122 -6.37 4.61 17.62
C ASN A 122 -6.13 4.29 16.15
N LYS A 123 -5.98 3.01 15.81
CA LYS A 123 -6.01 2.55 14.43
C LYS A 123 -7.41 2.79 13.85
N CYS A 124 -7.53 3.13 12.57
CA CYS A 124 -8.84 3.21 11.94
C CYS A 124 -9.35 1.78 11.71
N SER A 125 -10.33 1.34 12.50
CA SER A 125 -11.00 0.05 12.32
C SER A 125 -12.34 0.17 11.61
N GLY A 126 -12.69 1.36 11.10
CA GLY A 126 -13.98 1.66 10.48
C GLY A 126 -14.00 1.37 8.97
N LEU A 127 -15.21 1.07 8.49
CA LEU A 127 -15.55 1.10 7.06
C LEU A 127 -15.24 2.50 6.52
N THR A 128 -14.49 2.55 5.43
CA THR A 128 -14.26 3.81 4.72
C THR A 128 -15.47 4.12 3.85
N SER A 129 -15.88 5.39 3.79
CA SER A 129 -16.84 5.86 2.79
C SER A 129 -16.14 6.31 1.51
N PRO A 130 -16.82 6.40 0.35
CA PRO A 130 -16.22 6.88 -0.90
C PRO A 130 -15.63 8.29 -0.79
N CYS A 131 -16.26 9.18 -0.02
CA CYS A 131 -15.74 10.52 0.23
C CYS A 131 -14.43 10.48 1.04
N GLU A 132 -14.33 9.53 1.97
CA GLU A 132 -13.16 9.35 2.82
C GLU A 132 -11.96 8.77 2.08
N THR A 133 -12.18 7.85 1.12
CA THR A 133 -11.09 7.34 0.27
C THR A 133 -10.49 8.45 -0.59
N MET A 134 -11.33 9.35 -1.12
CA MET A 134 -10.85 10.55 -1.83
C MET A 134 -10.09 11.51 -0.91
N ALA A 135 -10.57 11.71 0.32
CA ALA A 135 -9.85 12.50 1.32
C ALA A 135 -8.48 11.90 1.65
N LEU A 136 -8.37 10.56 1.70
CA LEU A 136 -7.09 9.86 1.85
C LEU A 136 -6.17 10.16 0.67
N LEU A 137 -6.64 10.05 -0.57
CA LEU A 137 -5.82 10.37 -1.75
C LEU A 137 -5.31 11.81 -1.73
N PHE A 138 -6.16 12.78 -1.35
CA PHE A 138 -5.73 14.18 -1.23
C PHE A 138 -4.69 14.37 -0.13
N TRP A 139 -4.84 13.69 1.01
CA TRP A 139 -3.87 13.74 2.08
C TRP A 139 -2.52 13.11 1.67
N LEU A 140 -2.55 11.94 1.03
CA LEU A 140 -1.36 11.26 0.50
C LEU A 140 -0.64 12.13 -0.55
N LYS A 141 -1.40 12.79 -1.42
CA LYS A 141 -0.87 13.74 -2.40
C LYS A 141 -0.28 14.99 -1.75
N ALA A 142 -0.82 15.44 -0.62
CA ALA A 142 -0.30 16.60 0.11
C ALA A 142 1.03 16.31 0.79
N ILE A 143 1.26 15.08 1.27
CA ILE A 143 2.56 14.69 1.87
C ILE A 143 3.65 14.38 0.84
N ASN A 144 3.29 14.17 -0.44
CA ASN A 144 4.23 14.01 -1.56
C ASN A 144 5.22 12.83 -1.40
N VAL A 145 4.80 11.78 -0.69
CA VAL A 145 5.57 10.53 -0.51
C VAL A 145 5.00 9.37 -1.33
N TYR A 146 3.73 9.48 -1.71
CA TYR A 146 2.95 8.40 -2.34
C TYR A 146 2.40 8.81 -3.70
N ASP A 147 3.14 9.61 -4.47
CA ASP A 147 2.64 10.17 -5.74
C ASP A 147 2.27 9.08 -6.76
N ASP A 148 3.11 8.06 -6.87
CA ASP A 148 2.87 6.93 -7.78
C ASP A 148 1.70 6.09 -7.29
N GLU A 149 1.64 5.77 -6.00
CA GLU A 149 0.51 5.04 -5.39
C GLU A 149 -0.79 5.82 -5.58
N VAL A 150 -0.80 7.14 -5.35
CA VAL A 150 -1.98 7.99 -5.57
C VAL A 150 -2.41 7.94 -7.03
N LYS A 151 -1.47 8.07 -7.98
CA LYS A 151 -1.79 7.99 -9.42
C LYS A 151 -2.46 6.65 -9.75
N ARG A 152 -1.91 5.53 -9.27
CA ARG A 152 -2.45 4.18 -9.51
C ARG A 152 -3.80 3.92 -8.83
N MET A 153 -4.01 4.41 -7.61
CA MET A 153 -5.26 4.20 -6.86
C MET A 153 -6.38 5.17 -7.25
N THR A 154 -6.08 6.26 -7.97
CA THR A 154 -7.08 7.27 -8.34
C THR A 154 -8.24 6.68 -9.17
N PRO A 155 -8.00 5.85 -10.21
CA PRO A 155 -9.08 5.24 -10.97
C PRO A 155 -9.97 4.33 -10.10
N LEU A 156 -9.40 3.55 -9.19
CA LEU A 156 -10.16 2.69 -8.26
C LEU A 156 -11.08 3.52 -7.34
N CYS A 157 -10.56 4.61 -6.76
CA CYS A 157 -11.37 5.49 -5.91
C CYS A 157 -12.45 6.22 -6.72
N THR A 158 -12.16 6.58 -7.97
CA THR A 158 -13.12 7.18 -8.89
C THR A 158 -14.25 6.21 -9.23
N PHE A 159 -13.93 4.95 -9.50
CA PHE A 159 -14.89 3.87 -9.71
C PHE A 159 -15.83 3.72 -8.51
N LEU A 160 -15.27 3.57 -7.30
CA LEU A 160 -16.05 3.44 -6.06
C LEU A 160 -16.98 4.63 -5.82
N ASN A 161 -16.59 5.83 -6.22
CA ASN A 161 -17.43 7.03 -6.11
C ASN A 161 -18.48 7.18 -7.22
N LYS A 162 -18.44 6.35 -8.27
CA LYS A 162 -19.33 6.40 -9.44
C LYS A 162 -20.42 5.33 -9.43
N ILE A 163 -20.18 4.21 -8.77
CA ILE A 163 -21.16 3.12 -8.62
C ILE A 163 -22.24 3.48 -7.60
N ASP A 164 -23.25 2.60 -7.46
CA ASP A 164 -24.30 2.78 -6.47
C ASP A 164 -23.71 2.90 -5.05
N PRO A 165 -24.20 3.83 -4.20
CA PRO A 165 -23.63 4.02 -2.86
C PRO A 165 -23.65 2.77 -1.98
N LEU A 166 -24.71 1.95 -2.04
CA LEU A 166 -24.79 0.71 -1.25
C LEU A 166 -23.81 -0.34 -1.79
N GLU A 167 -23.69 -0.44 -3.12
CA GLU A 167 -22.69 -1.30 -3.76
C GLU A 167 -21.26 -0.87 -3.37
N SER A 168 -20.98 0.44 -3.36
CA SER A 168 -19.67 0.95 -2.94
C SER A 168 -19.38 0.66 -1.47
N GLU A 169 -20.34 0.87 -0.56
CA GLU A 169 -20.16 0.56 0.86
C GLU A 169 -19.86 -0.93 1.06
N TRP A 170 -20.57 -1.80 0.33
CA TRP A 170 -20.32 -3.24 0.36
C TRP A 170 -18.91 -3.60 -0.12
N HIS A 171 -18.45 -3.01 -1.22
CA HIS A 171 -17.09 -3.23 -1.71
C HIS A 171 -16.02 -2.71 -0.75
N LEU A 172 -16.23 -1.54 -0.14
CA LEU A 172 -15.31 -0.97 0.84
C LEU A 172 -15.24 -1.81 2.12
N ALA A 173 -16.36 -2.42 2.52
CA ALA A 173 -16.39 -3.39 3.62
C ALA A 173 -15.57 -4.64 3.30
N ARG A 174 -15.72 -5.20 2.10
CA ARG A 174 -14.93 -6.35 1.65
C ARG A 174 -13.44 -6.01 1.57
N LEU A 175 -13.09 -4.82 1.07
CA LEU A 175 -11.72 -4.33 1.04
C LEU A 175 -11.10 -4.22 2.44
N SER A 176 -11.84 -3.67 3.39
CA SER A 176 -11.41 -3.59 4.79
C SER A 176 -11.19 -4.98 5.40
N ALA A 177 -12.12 -5.91 5.14
CA ALA A 177 -12.04 -7.29 5.62
C ALA A 177 -10.84 -8.04 5.02
N PHE A 178 -10.67 -7.96 3.70
CA PHE A 178 -9.52 -8.49 2.97
C PHE A 178 -8.21 -7.99 3.59
N THR A 179 -8.07 -6.66 3.74
CA THR A 179 -6.87 -6.04 4.29
C THR A 179 -6.58 -6.55 5.70
N ALA A 180 -7.60 -6.65 6.55
CA ALA A 180 -7.44 -7.16 7.91
C ALA A 180 -6.94 -8.61 7.92
N ARG A 181 -7.46 -9.46 7.03
CA ARG A 181 -7.03 -10.85 6.90
C ARG A 181 -5.61 -10.98 6.36
N VAL A 182 -5.25 -10.20 5.34
CA VAL A 182 -3.87 -10.14 4.83
C VAL A 182 -2.89 -9.76 5.94
N LEU A 183 -3.22 -8.77 6.75
CA LEU A 183 -2.36 -8.38 7.89
C LEU A 183 -2.24 -9.50 8.93
N MET A 184 -3.31 -10.26 9.21
CA MET A 184 -3.24 -11.42 10.11
C MET A 184 -2.38 -12.55 9.51
N ILE A 185 -2.46 -12.80 8.20
CA ILE A 185 -1.61 -13.78 7.50
C ILE A 185 -0.15 -13.35 7.64
N CYS A 186 0.16 -12.09 7.36
CA CYS A 186 1.50 -11.53 7.46
C CYS A 186 2.06 -11.62 8.89
N GLU A 187 1.30 -11.19 9.90
CA GLU A 187 1.73 -11.24 11.30
C GLU A 187 2.00 -12.68 11.77
N LYS A 188 1.22 -13.64 11.29
CA LYS A 188 1.37 -15.06 11.65
C LYS A 188 2.56 -15.73 10.97
N LYS A 189 2.95 -15.27 9.77
CA LYS A 189 3.84 -16.02 8.87
C LYS A 189 5.15 -15.31 8.53
N LEU A 190 5.19 -13.99 8.58
CA LEU A 190 6.38 -13.18 8.33
C LEU A 190 6.94 -12.70 9.68
N PRO A 191 7.94 -13.40 10.25
CA PRO A 191 8.58 -12.92 11.47
C PRO A 191 9.21 -11.55 11.22
N MET A 192 9.20 -10.70 12.25
CA MET A 192 9.68 -9.31 12.15
C MET A 192 11.14 -9.22 11.68
N ASP A 193 11.97 -10.22 11.95
CA ASP A 193 13.38 -10.23 11.55
C ASP A 193 13.54 -10.36 10.02
N GLU A 194 12.74 -11.22 9.38
CA GLU A 194 12.70 -11.35 7.92
C GLU A 194 12.12 -10.10 7.26
N LEU A 195 11.07 -9.53 7.87
CA LEU A 195 10.47 -8.28 7.44
C LEU A 195 11.49 -7.13 7.51
N ALA A 196 12.27 -7.04 8.58
CA ALA A 196 13.28 -6.01 8.75
C ALA A 196 14.44 -6.17 7.76
N SER A 197 14.83 -7.41 7.42
CA SER A 197 15.83 -7.68 6.40
C SER A 197 15.34 -7.23 5.02
N ALA A 198 14.16 -7.69 4.60
CA ALA A 198 13.56 -7.34 3.32
C ALA A 198 13.26 -5.83 3.22
N ALA A 199 12.65 -5.24 4.26
CA ALA A 199 12.37 -3.81 4.32
C ALA A 199 13.65 -2.97 4.35
N GLY A 200 14.70 -3.46 5.01
CA GLY A 200 16.00 -2.76 5.08
C GLY A 200 16.67 -2.62 3.72
N GLU A 201 16.45 -3.54 2.79
CA GLU A 201 16.92 -3.42 1.39
C GLU A 201 16.08 -2.41 0.61
N ILE A 202 14.74 -2.51 0.72
CA ILE A 202 13.80 -1.59 0.09
C ILE A 202 14.03 -0.15 0.54
N GLU A 203 14.27 0.04 1.83
CA GLU A 203 14.47 1.33 2.44
C GLU A 203 15.85 1.91 2.10
N ARG A 204 16.89 1.09 1.90
CA ARG A 204 18.18 1.56 1.37
C ARG A 204 18.03 2.12 -0.05
N GLU A 205 17.21 1.48 -0.88
CA GLU A 205 16.88 1.95 -2.23
C GLU A 205 16.07 3.26 -2.20
N LYS A 206 15.05 3.36 -1.34
CA LYS A 206 14.23 4.57 -1.18
C LYS A 206 14.95 5.74 -0.50
N ARG A 207 15.85 5.48 0.46
CA ARG A 207 16.64 6.53 1.12
C ARG A 207 17.66 7.17 0.17
N ARG A 208 18.10 6.46 -0.86
CA ARG A 208 18.88 7.06 -1.96
C ARG A 208 18.06 8.08 -2.76
N THR A 209 16.74 7.95 -2.78
CA THR A 209 15.86 8.75 -3.65
C THR A 209 14.99 9.78 -2.92
N SER A 210 14.74 9.66 -1.61
CA SER A 210 13.82 10.58 -0.92
C SER A 210 14.18 10.86 0.54
N TRP A 211 14.71 12.07 0.79
CA TRP A 211 14.95 12.65 2.12
C TRP A 211 13.65 12.82 2.94
N LEU A 212 12.47 12.77 2.31
CA LEU A 212 11.16 12.89 2.96
C LEU A 212 10.80 11.66 3.81
N SER A 213 11.38 10.49 3.50
CA SER A 213 11.21 9.26 4.30
C SER A 213 11.66 9.46 5.76
N ALA A 214 12.72 10.25 5.98
CA ALA A 214 13.22 10.59 7.31
C ALA A 214 12.23 11.45 8.13
N LEU A 215 11.28 12.12 7.49
CA LEU A 215 10.28 12.98 8.14
C LEU A 215 8.97 12.25 8.46
N ALA A 216 8.68 11.14 7.79
CA ALA A 216 7.47 10.34 8.02
C ALA A 216 7.51 9.52 9.33
N GLY A 217 8.69 9.43 9.96
CA GLY A 217 8.94 8.51 11.07
C GLY A 217 9.23 7.09 10.58
N SER A 218 9.52 6.18 11.51
CA SER A 218 9.63 4.76 11.15
C SER A 218 8.30 4.30 10.55
N PRO A 219 8.31 3.59 9.39
CA PRO A 219 7.08 3.05 8.83
C PRO A 219 6.40 2.17 9.87
N VAL A 220 5.07 2.21 9.88
CA VAL A 220 4.28 1.30 10.72
C VAL A 220 4.43 -0.11 10.14
N VAL A 221 4.39 -1.13 11.00
CA VAL A 221 4.60 -2.55 10.61
C VAL A 221 3.71 -2.95 9.42
N GLU A 222 2.47 -2.46 9.37
CA GLU A 222 1.55 -2.70 8.26
C GLU A 222 2.08 -2.20 6.90
N GLU A 223 2.78 -1.07 6.86
CA GLU A 223 3.40 -0.59 5.62
C GLU A 223 4.61 -1.43 5.22
N GLN A 224 5.35 -1.98 6.17
CA GLN A 224 6.45 -2.89 5.87
C GLN A 224 5.91 -4.17 5.21
N TYR A 225 4.80 -4.73 5.72
CA TYR A 225 4.11 -5.84 5.07
C TYR A 225 3.65 -5.49 3.66
N LEU A 226 3.04 -4.31 3.49
CA LEU A 226 2.65 -3.82 2.17
C LEU A 226 3.83 -3.81 1.20
N ARG A 227 4.98 -3.25 1.60
CA ARG A 227 6.14 -3.14 0.70
C ARG A 227 6.66 -4.50 0.25
N VAL A 228 6.72 -5.48 1.15
CA VAL A 228 7.16 -6.84 0.81
C VAL A 228 6.18 -7.50 -0.17
N LEU A 229 4.88 -7.39 0.07
CA LEU A 229 3.85 -7.94 -0.82
C LEU A 229 3.80 -7.22 -2.18
N GLU A 230 3.95 -5.89 -2.21
CA GLU A 230 3.97 -5.10 -3.44
C GLU A 230 5.07 -5.56 -4.39
N LEU A 231 6.27 -5.87 -3.86
CA LEU A 231 7.40 -6.34 -4.67
C LEU A 231 7.15 -7.71 -5.27
N GLU A 232 6.63 -8.65 -4.48
CA GLU A 232 6.36 -10.00 -4.96
C GLU A 232 5.24 -10.02 -6.01
N LEU A 233 4.17 -9.24 -5.79
CA LEU A 233 3.09 -9.06 -6.79
C LEU A 233 3.62 -8.41 -8.07
N LEU A 234 4.52 -7.43 -7.96
CA LEU A 234 5.18 -6.80 -9.11
C LEU A 234 6.05 -7.77 -9.88
N ARG A 235 6.82 -8.61 -9.18
CA ARG A 235 7.68 -9.64 -9.78
C ARG A 235 6.85 -10.60 -10.63
N ARG A 236 5.73 -11.10 -10.07
CA ARG A 236 4.79 -11.99 -10.76
C ARG A 236 4.17 -11.33 -11.98
N ALA A 237 3.68 -10.10 -11.85
CA ALA A 237 3.12 -9.36 -12.98
C ALA A 237 4.12 -9.17 -14.14
N LYS A 238 5.41 -8.98 -13.85
CA LYS A 238 6.47 -8.94 -14.87
C LYS A 238 6.74 -10.30 -15.49
N GLU A 239 6.69 -11.37 -14.70
CA GLU A 239 6.86 -12.75 -15.17
C GLU A 239 5.73 -13.16 -16.13
N GLU A 240 4.49 -12.79 -15.83
CA GLU A 240 3.33 -13.00 -16.71
C GLU A 240 3.47 -12.29 -18.05
N LYS A 241 4.05 -11.08 -18.06
CA LYS A 241 4.33 -10.30 -19.28
C LYS A 241 5.53 -10.85 -20.08
N GLY A 242 6.24 -11.85 -19.56
CA GLY A 242 7.44 -12.41 -20.20
C GLY A 242 8.67 -11.50 -20.14
N GLU A 243 8.63 -10.43 -19.35
CA GLU A 243 9.70 -9.43 -19.24
C GLU A 243 10.86 -9.91 -18.34
N ALA A 244 10.69 -11.02 -17.62
CA ALA A 244 11.60 -11.45 -16.55
C ALA A 244 12.96 -12.02 -17.01
N LYS A 245 13.22 -12.19 -18.32
CA LYS A 245 14.42 -12.91 -18.78
C LYS A 245 15.65 -12.05 -19.07
N ASP A 246 15.51 -10.74 -19.30
CA ASP A 246 16.63 -9.92 -19.77
C ASP A 246 17.15 -8.89 -18.75
N GLU A 247 16.43 -8.66 -17.65
CA GLU A 247 16.94 -7.86 -16.55
C GLU A 247 17.61 -8.77 -15.51
N HIS A 248 18.91 -9.04 -15.69
CA HIS A 248 19.80 -9.16 -14.53
C HIS A 248 19.76 -7.81 -13.82
N ILE A 249 18.72 -7.60 -13.00
CA ILE A 249 18.63 -6.49 -12.06
C ILE A 249 19.82 -6.68 -11.13
N GLY A 250 20.90 -5.96 -11.39
CA GLY A 250 22.09 -5.98 -10.55
C GLY A 250 21.71 -5.66 -9.12
N GLY A 251 21.69 -6.68 -8.26
CA GLY A 251 21.57 -6.52 -6.81
C GLY A 251 20.40 -7.20 -6.10
N TYR A 252 19.45 -7.84 -6.80
CA TYR A 252 18.40 -8.62 -6.14
C TYR A 252 18.68 -10.12 -6.24
N SER A 253 19.66 -10.58 -5.48
CA SER A 253 19.75 -12.00 -5.12
C SER A 253 19.13 -12.15 -3.74
N PHE A 254 17.83 -12.47 -3.69
CA PHE A 254 17.30 -13.17 -2.52
C PHE A 254 18.02 -14.52 -2.50
N GLU A 255 19.12 -14.63 -1.76
CA GLU A 255 19.63 -15.93 -1.35
C GLU A 255 18.57 -16.55 -0.44
N ILE A 256 17.60 -17.22 -1.06
CA ILE A 256 16.79 -18.20 -0.36
C ILE A 256 17.80 -19.27 0.05
N ALA A 257 18.14 -19.30 1.35
CA ALA A 257 18.96 -20.35 1.91
C ALA A 257 18.40 -21.69 1.42
N PRO A 258 19.21 -22.55 0.78
CA PRO A 258 18.72 -23.83 0.28
C PRO A 258 18.15 -24.62 1.46
N ALA A 259 16.96 -25.18 1.24
CA ALA A 259 16.19 -25.96 2.21
C ALA A 259 16.97 -27.15 2.79
#